data_AF-A0A2M7FE49-F1
#
_entry.id   AF-A0A2M7FE49-F1
#
_cell.length_a   1.000
_cell.length_b   1.000
_cell.length_c   1.000
_cell.angle_alpha   90.00
_cell.angle_beta   90.00
_cell.angle_gamma   90.00
#
_symmetry.space_group_name_H-M   'P 1'
#
loop_
_entity.id
_entity.type
_entity.pdbx_description
1 polymer ?
#
loop_
_entity_poly.entity_id
_entity_poly.type
_entity_poly.pdbx_seq_one_letter_code
_entity_poly.pdbx_strand_id
1 'polypeptide(L)'
;MARQKNQASRGVKPLIKHWSHSSLMAYLRNPLAWYKRYVEEIYDMPTTPAAVVGSAGHRALEHFYNGAPKDIAVLKGLEYIRNIGDFEIDFGRAKTRRAKKKKRKMMEQEYLRAISFYLKRPPRHTVLGVEVKGIVEVEGLPLPIKAVSDLVVASRVEKGSVDIVDHKFVA
;
A
#
# COMPACT_ATOMS: atom_id res chain seq x y z
N MET A 1 -9.98 42.44 -28.05
CA MET A 1 -9.96 41.36 -27.03
C MET A 1 -8.97 40.30 -27.46
N ALA A 2 -7.82 40.22 -26.78
CA ALA A 2 -6.71 39.36 -27.17
C ALA A 2 -7.03 37.89 -26.82
N ARG A 3 -7.02 37.02 -27.85
CA ARG A 3 -7.00 35.57 -27.70
C ARG A 3 -5.75 35.19 -26.90
N GLN A 4 -5.93 34.66 -25.69
CA GLN A 4 -4.86 33.96 -24.98
C GLN A 4 -4.41 32.80 -25.87
N LYS A 5 -3.20 32.93 -26.41
CA LYS A 5 -2.51 31.84 -27.10
C LYS A 5 -2.29 30.75 -26.06
N ASN A 6 -2.96 29.61 -26.22
CA ASN A 6 -2.54 28.35 -25.63
C ASN A 6 -1.07 28.15 -26.02
N GLN A 7 -0.17 28.39 -25.08
CA GLN A 7 1.18 27.85 -25.18
C GLN A 7 1.03 26.34 -25.08
N ALA A 8 0.90 25.70 -26.23
CA ALA A 8 1.19 24.28 -26.36
C ALA A 8 2.62 24.11 -25.84
N SER A 9 2.74 23.62 -24.61
CA SER A 9 4.02 23.26 -24.02
C SER A 9 4.68 22.28 -25.00
N ARG A 10 5.91 22.62 -25.41
CA ARG A 10 6.75 21.73 -26.22
C ARG A 10 6.66 20.34 -25.62
N GLY A 11 6.35 19.34 -26.45
CA GLY A 11 6.04 17.96 -26.04
C GLY A 11 7.21 17.28 -25.32
N VAL A 12 7.45 17.65 -24.06
CA VAL A 12 8.32 16.94 -23.16
C VAL A 12 7.54 15.73 -22.71
N LYS A 13 7.98 14.55 -23.14
CA LYS A 13 7.43 13.28 -22.66
C LYS A 13 7.50 13.30 -21.13
N PRO A 14 6.37 13.09 -20.44
CA PRO A 14 6.38 13.11 -18.98
C PRO A 14 7.29 12.00 -18.45
N LEU A 15 8.03 12.32 -17.39
CA LEU A 15 9.01 11.42 -16.77
C LEU A 15 8.37 10.16 -16.16
N ILE A 16 7.08 10.24 -15.85
CA ILE A 16 6.28 9.17 -15.28
C ILE A 16 4.93 9.07 -16.00
N LYS A 17 4.31 7.88 -15.97
CA LYS A 17 3.02 7.62 -16.64
C LYS A 17 1.80 8.12 -15.86
N HIS A 18 1.88 8.11 -14.52
CA HIS A 18 0.79 8.48 -13.64
C HIS A 18 1.33 8.91 -12.27
N TRP A 19 0.60 9.78 -11.58
CA TRP A 19 0.81 10.03 -10.15
C TRP A 19 0.17 8.94 -9.31
N SER A 20 0.66 8.75 -8.10
CA SER A 20 0.02 7.97 -7.04
C SER A 20 0.30 8.67 -5.73
N HIS A 21 -0.51 8.41 -4.69
CA HIS A 21 -0.30 9.02 -3.38
C HIS A 21 1.13 8.79 -2.87
N SER A 22 1.64 7.57 -2.97
CA SER A 22 3.01 7.23 -2.55
C SER A 22 4.10 7.87 -3.42
N SER A 23 3.86 8.04 -4.73
CA SER A 23 4.78 8.75 -5.63
C SER A 23 4.85 10.23 -5.28
N LEU A 24 3.70 10.89 -5.09
CA LEU A 24 3.63 12.30 -4.71
C LEU A 24 4.30 12.54 -3.35
N MET A 25 4.00 11.72 -2.35
CA MET A 25 4.61 11.85 -1.02
C MET A 25 6.12 11.61 -1.05
N ALA A 26 6.61 10.70 -1.89
CA ALA A 26 8.05 10.51 -2.09
C ALA A 26 8.70 11.74 -2.74
N TYR A 27 8.07 12.31 -3.78
CA TYR A 27 8.57 13.52 -4.44
C TYR A 27 8.66 14.69 -3.46
N LEU A 28 7.59 14.95 -2.71
CA LEU A 28 7.54 16.05 -1.73
C LEU A 28 8.55 15.88 -0.60
N ARG A 29 8.90 14.64 -0.22
CA ARG A 29 9.87 14.37 0.85
C ARG A 29 11.32 14.44 0.38
N ASN A 30 11.61 13.84 -0.77
CA ASN A 30 12.95 13.80 -1.34
C ASN A 30 12.87 13.59 -2.87
N PRO A 31 12.96 14.66 -3.68
CA PRO A 31 12.86 14.58 -5.13
C PRO A 31 13.92 13.69 -5.78
N LEU A 32 15.14 13.61 -5.23
CA LEU A 32 16.20 12.77 -5.77
C LEU A 32 15.88 11.28 -5.57
N ALA A 33 15.45 10.90 -4.37
CA ALA A 33 15.03 9.52 -4.08
C ALA A 33 13.80 9.13 -4.90
N TRP A 34 12.88 10.07 -5.12
CA TRP A 34 11.74 9.88 -6.00
C TRP A 34 12.16 9.64 -7.45
N TYR A 35 13.09 10.45 -7.99
CA TYR A 35 13.54 10.33 -9.38
C TYR A 35 14.15 8.95 -9.63
N LYS A 36 15.07 8.51 -8.77
CA LYS A 36 15.67 7.16 -8.86
C LYS A 36 14.60 6.06 -8.87
N ARG A 37 13.61 6.17 -7.99
CA ARG A 37 12.59 5.13 -7.83
C ARG A 37 11.54 5.10 -8.95
N TYR A 38 11.05 6.26 -9.37
CA TYR A 38 9.87 6.36 -10.23
C TYR A 38 10.19 6.74 -11.67
N VAL A 39 11.35 7.36 -11.93
CA VAL A 39 11.81 7.71 -13.28
C VAL A 39 12.84 6.69 -13.77
N GLU A 40 13.84 6.36 -12.95
CA GLU A 40 14.87 5.36 -13.31
C GLU A 40 14.47 3.92 -12.97
N GLU A 41 13.38 3.72 -12.23
CA GLU A 41 12.89 2.40 -11.76
C GLU A 41 13.93 1.60 -10.95
N ILE A 42 14.80 2.32 -10.23
CA ILE A 42 15.84 1.76 -9.37
C ILE A 42 15.30 1.59 -7.94
N TYR A 43 15.15 0.34 -7.51
CA TYR A 43 14.59 -0.04 -6.21
C TYR A 43 15.68 -0.52 -5.23
N ASP A 44 16.55 0.39 -4.81
CA ASP A 44 17.71 0.05 -3.97
C ASP A 44 17.39 -0.12 -2.47
N MET A 45 16.16 0.17 -2.04
CA MET A 45 15.83 0.20 -0.61
C MET A 45 15.14 -1.09 -0.15
N PRO A 46 15.80 -1.91 0.70
CA PRO A 46 15.19 -3.08 1.30
C PRO A 46 13.97 -2.70 2.16
N THR A 47 13.02 -3.62 2.26
CA THR A 47 11.77 -3.40 2.99
C THR A 47 12.02 -3.46 4.50
N THR A 48 11.40 -2.59 5.28
CA THR A 48 11.55 -2.64 6.74
C THR A 48 10.67 -3.74 7.34
N PRO A 49 11.03 -4.31 8.51
CA PRO A 49 10.20 -5.30 9.21
C PRO A 49 8.75 -4.84 9.43
N ALA A 50 8.54 -3.57 9.76
CA ALA A 50 7.20 -3.01 9.95
C ALA A 50 6.39 -2.97 8.64
N ALA A 51 7.03 -2.62 7.52
CA ALA A 51 6.38 -2.64 6.22
C ALA A 51 5.99 -4.07 5.81
N VAL A 52 6.84 -5.07 6.08
CA VAL A 52 6.50 -6.49 5.84
C VAL A 52 5.29 -6.91 6.69
N VAL A 53 5.27 -6.58 7.98
CA VAL A 53 4.15 -6.88 8.88
C VAL A 53 2.86 -6.20 8.42
N GLY A 54 2.93 -4.94 7.99
CA GLY A 54 1.80 -4.22 7.42
C GLY A 54 1.25 -4.91 6.18
N SER A 55 2.10 -5.21 5.19
CA SER A 55 1.70 -5.91 3.96
C SER A 55 1.08 -7.28 4.23
N ALA A 56 1.58 -8.03 5.22
CA ALA A 56 0.98 -9.28 5.66
C ALA A 56 -0.44 -9.08 6.22
N GLY A 57 -0.64 -7.98 6.96
CA GLY A 57 -1.93 -7.54 7.44
C GLY A 57 -2.93 -7.28 6.30
N HIS A 58 -2.54 -6.47 5.31
CA HIS A 58 -3.36 -6.21 4.12
C HIS A 58 -3.70 -7.51 3.40
N ARG A 59 -2.72 -8.38 3.16
CA ARG A 59 -2.95 -9.66 2.47
C ARG A 59 -3.95 -10.54 3.21
N ALA A 60 -3.88 -10.58 4.54
CA ALA A 60 -4.86 -11.31 5.34
C ALA A 60 -6.26 -10.68 5.23
N LEU A 61 -6.38 -9.36 5.33
CA LEU A 61 -7.67 -8.68 5.21
C LEU A 61 -8.26 -8.79 3.81
N GLU A 62 -7.45 -8.77 2.76
CA GLU A 62 -7.86 -9.03 1.38
C GLU A 62 -8.56 -10.39 1.29
N HIS A 63 -7.93 -11.45 1.79
CA HIS A 63 -8.54 -12.78 1.79
C HIS A 63 -9.81 -12.84 2.64
N PHE A 64 -9.80 -12.23 3.82
CA PHE A 64 -10.96 -12.19 4.72
C PHE A 64 -12.17 -11.49 4.08
N TYR A 65 -11.98 -10.29 3.50
CA TYR A 65 -13.05 -9.53 2.87
C TYR A 65 -13.52 -10.12 1.53
N ASN A 66 -12.69 -10.95 0.88
CA ASN A 66 -13.10 -11.79 -0.25
C ASN A 66 -13.84 -13.07 0.17
N GLY A 67 -14.13 -13.26 1.46
CA GLY A 67 -14.97 -14.34 1.96
C GLY A 67 -14.23 -15.57 2.50
N ALA A 68 -12.90 -15.54 2.59
CA ALA A 68 -12.16 -16.63 3.22
C ALA A 68 -12.46 -16.72 4.73
N PRO A 69 -12.46 -17.94 5.30
CA PRO A 69 -12.49 -18.13 6.76
C PRO A 69 -11.35 -17.37 7.47
N LYS A 70 -11.59 -16.94 8.71
CA LYS A 70 -10.64 -16.10 9.47
C LYS A 70 -9.28 -16.76 9.64
N ASP A 71 -9.25 -18.04 9.95
CA ASP A 71 -8.06 -18.87 10.10
C ASP A 71 -7.26 -18.93 8.78
N ILE A 72 -7.95 -19.15 7.65
CA ILE A 72 -7.31 -19.17 6.33
C ILE A 72 -6.72 -17.80 5.97
N ALA A 73 -7.46 -16.72 6.23
CA ALA A 73 -6.99 -15.35 6.01
C ALA A 73 -5.72 -15.04 6.81
N VAL A 74 -5.68 -15.43 8.10
CA VAL A 74 -4.50 -15.27 8.96
C VAL A 74 -3.31 -16.09 8.45
N LEU A 75 -3.56 -17.32 7.98
CA LEU A 75 -2.50 -18.16 7.42
C LEU A 75 -1.88 -17.52 6.16
N LYS A 76 -2.67 -16.87 5.31
CA LYS A 76 -2.17 -16.21 4.10
C LYS A 76 -1.25 -15.02 4.38
N GLY A 77 -1.54 -14.22 5.40
CA GLY A 77 -0.60 -13.16 5.83
C GLY A 77 0.66 -13.75 6.46
N LEU A 78 0.54 -14.83 7.24
CA LEU A 78 1.70 -15.50 7.83
C LEU A 78 2.62 -16.14 6.78
N GLU A 79 2.03 -16.74 5.75
CA GLU A 79 2.73 -17.27 4.58
C GLU A 79 3.56 -16.17 3.89
N TYR A 80 2.99 -14.98 3.71
CA TYR A 80 3.71 -13.82 3.15
C TYR A 80 4.96 -13.45 3.99
N ILE A 81 4.83 -13.36 5.32
CA ILE A 81 5.97 -13.04 6.21
C ILE A 81 7.05 -14.11 6.15
N ARG A 82 6.68 -15.38 5.97
CA ARG A 82 7.64 -16.50 5.95
C ARG A 82 8.36 -16.64 4.62
N ASN A 83 7.70 -16.28 3.52
CA ASN A 83 8.24 -16.47 2.17
C ASN A 83 9.21 -15.36 1.74
N ILE A 84 9.12 -14.16 2.32
CA ILE A 84 10.09 -13.09 2.02
C ILE A 84 11.48 -13.45 2.55
N GLY A 85 12.53 -13.27 1.75
CA GLY A 85 13.91 -13.61 2.11
C GLY A 85 14.54 -12.61 3.10
N ASP A 86 15.51 -13.06 3.91
CA ASP A 86 16.22 -12.17 4.87
C ASP A 86 17.02 -11.05 4.17
N PHE A 87 17.39 -11.23 2.90
CA PHE A 87 18.12 -10.25 2.11
C PHE A 87 17.23 -9.11 1.59
N GLU A 88 15.91 -9.33 1.52
CA GLU A 88 14.92 -8.33 1.10
C GLU A 88 14.53 -7.39 2.25
N ILE A 89 14.94 -7.71 3.48
CA ILE A 89 14.53 -7.02 4.70
C ILE A 89 15.70 -6.24 5.32
N ASP A 90 15.50 -4.94 5.54
CA ASP A 90 16.39 -4.15 6.38
C ASP A 90 16.07 -4.35 7.86
N PHE A 91 16.76 -5.30 8.49
CA PHE A 91 16.66 -5.55 9.92
C PHE A 91 17.21 -4.41 10.80
N GLY A 92 17.73 -3.32 10.22
CA GLY A 92 18.26 -2.17 10.94
C GLY A 92 19.41 -2.59 11.85
N ARG A 93 19.23 -2.44 13.18
CA ARG A 93 20.25 -2.78 14.19
C ARG A 93 20.50 -4.29 14.36
N ALA A 94 19.57 -5.14 13.92
CA ALA A 94 19.73 -6.60 14.06
C ALA A 94 20.60 -7.17 12.93
N LYS A 95 21.93 -7.09 13.08
CA LYS A 95 22.89 -7.52 12.05
C LYS A 95 23.29 -9.00 12.14
N THR A 96 23.34 -9.59 13.35
CA THR A 96 23.76 -10.99 13.54
C THR A 96 22.65 -11.98 13.17
N ARG A 97 23.01 -13.21 12.78
CA ARG A 97 22.04 -14.29 12.48
C ARG A 97 21.05 -14.52 13.63
N ARG A 98 21.54 -14.51 14.88
CA ARG A 98 20.70 -14.66 16.07
C ARG A 98 19.73 -13.48 16.24
N ALA A 99 20.20 -12.25 16.03
CA ALA A 99 19.36 -11.07 16.13
C ALA A 99 18.28 -11.02 15.04
N LYS A 100 18.64 -11.36 13.78
CA LYS A 100 17.67 -11.47 12.67
C LYS A 100 16.60 -12.52 12.95
N LYS A 101 17.00 -13.72 13.39
CA LYS A 101 16.06 -14.78 13.80
C LYS A 101 15.13 -14.32 14.92
N LYS A 102 15.64 -13.58 15.91
CA LYS A 102 14.81 -12.98 16.97
C LYS A 102 13.82 -11.97 16.38
N LYS A 103 14.25 -11.07 15.49
CA LYS A 103 13.39 -10.06 14.89
C LYS A 103 12.32 -10.68 13.97
N ARG A 104 12.64 -11.73 13.21
CA ARG A 104 11.67 -12.55 12.45
C ARG A 104 10.55 -13.08 13.35
N LYS A 105 10.92 -13.70 14.48
CA LYS A 105 9.94 -14.19 15.44
C LYS A 105 9.06 -13.06 15.99
N MET A 106 9.64 -11.89 16.25
CA MET A 106 8.88 -10.71 16.68
C MET A 106 7.91 -10.24 15.59
N MET A 107 8.32 -10.21 14.31
CA MET A 107 7.44 -9.83 13.19
C MET A 107 6.21 -10.74 13.10
N GLU A 108 6.40 -12.07 13.20
CA GLU A 108 5.28 -13.02 13.21
C GLU A 108 4.35 -12.76 14.42
N GLN A 109 4.91 -12.48 15.60
CA GLN A 109 4.13 -12.18 16.80
C GLN A 109 3.38 -10.85 16.72
N GLU A 110 4.00 -9.81 16.18
CA GLU A 110 3.41 -8.48 15.95
C GLU A 110 2.23 -8.61 14.97
N TYR A 111 2.45 -9.29 13.84
CA TYR A 111 1.41 -9.61 12.87
C TYR A 111 0.24 -10.36 13.50
N LEU A 112 0.50 -11.51 14.13
CA LEU A 112 -0.55 -12.35 14.71
C LEU A 112 -1.37 -11.60 15.76
N ARG A 113 -0.72 -10.76 16.58
CA ARG A 113 -1.40 -9.92 17.57
C ARG A 113 -2.32 -8.89 16.91
N ALA A 114 -1.81 -8.15 15.93
CA ALA A 114 -2.56 -7.11 15.24
C ALA A 114 -3.76 -7.68 14.48
N ILE A 115 -3.55 -8.74 13.70
CA ILE A 115 -4.63 -9.34 12.91
C ILE A 115 -5.67 -10.03 13.78
N SER A 116 -5.26 -10.70 14.86
CA SER A 116 -6.19 -11.33 15.81
C SER A 116 -7.05 -10.29 16.52
N PHE A 117 -6.46 -9.15 16.90
CA PHE A 117 -7.20 -8.04 17.49
C PHE A 117 -8.27 -7.52 16.53
N TYR A 118 -7.90 -7.28 15.27
CA TYR A 118 -8.84 -6.83 14.23
C TYR A 118 -9.97 -7.84 14.00
N LEU A 119 -9.63 -9.11 13.77
CA LEU A 119 -10.58 -10.16 13.44
C LEU A 119 -11.42 -10.66 14.63
N LYS A 120 -11.12 -10.22 15.86
CA LYS A 120 -11.98 -10.43 17.02
C LYS A 120 -13.34 -9.76 16.82
N ARG A 121 -13.36 -8.54 16.27
CA ARG A 121 -14.59 -7.79 15.96
C ARG A 121 -14.40 -7.00 14.66
N PRO A 122 -14.39 -7.68 13.50
CA PRO A 122 -14.21 -7.00 12.23
C PRO A 122 -15.41 -6.09 11.95
N PRO A 123 -15.19 -4.87 11.43
CA PRO A 123 -16.27 -4.00 10.99
C PRO A 123 -17.17 -4.69 9.95
N ARG A 124 -18.49 -4.61 10.14
CA ARG A 124 -19.48 -5.23 9.25
C ARG A 124 -19.82 -4.37 8.05
N HIS A 125 -18.92 -4.28 7.07
CA HIS A 125 -19.16 -3.50 5.87
C HIS A 125 -20.00 -4.27 4.84
N THR A 126 -20.80 -3.53 4.06
CA THR A 126 -21.30 -4.02 2.77
C THR A 126 -20.20 -3.76 1.74
N VAL A 127 -19.39 -4.78 1.49
CA VAL A 127 -18.21 -4.68 0.62
C VAL A 127 -18.64 -4.61 -0.84
N LEU A 128 -18.12 -3.62 -1.57
CA LEU A 128 -18.30 -3.45 -3.01
C LEU A 128 -17.06 -3.87 -3.80
N GLY A 129 -15.88 -3.74 -3.19
CA GLY A 129 -14.62 -4.19 -3.79
C GLY A 129 -13.49 -4.24 -2.76
N VAL A 130 -12.52 -5.09 -3.05
CA VAL A 130 -11.31 -5.33 -2.23
C VAL A 130 -10.10 -5.11 -3.14
N GLU A 131 -9.09 -4.38 -2.66
CA GLU A 131 -7.86 -4.06 -3.41
C GLU A 131 -8.15 -3.46 -4.80
N VAL A 132 -9.09 -2.52 -4.86
CA VAL A 132 -9.58 -1.93 -6.11
C VAL A 132 -8.52 -1.00 -6.68
N LYS A 133 -8.08 -1.31 -7.91
CA LYS A 133 -7.08 -0.51 -8.65
C LYS A 133 -7.78 0.35 -9.68
N GLY A 134 -7.53 1.66 -9.65
CA GLY A 134 -8.08 2.60 -10.61
C GLY A 134 -7.00 3.54 -11.13
N ILE A 135 -7.11 3.91 -12.41
CA ILE A 135 -6.36 5.01 -13.01
C ILE A 135 -7.41 5.96 -13.59
N VAL A 136 -7.33 7.24 -13.24
CA VAL A 136 -8.29 8.25 -13.66
C VAL A 136 -7.57 9.50 -14.15
N GLU A 137 -8.04 10.05 -15.26
CA GLU A 137 -7.66 11.39 -15.70
C GLU A 137 -8.49 12.41 -14.94
N VAL A 138 -7.83 13.43 -14.40
CA VAL A 138 -8.50 14.51 -13.65
C VAL A 138 -8.33 15.78 -14.44
N GLU A 139 -9.43 16.46 -14.72
CA GLU A 139 -9.42 17.73 -15.41
C GLU A 139 -8.47 18.73 -14.70
N GLY A 140 -7.61 19.37 -15.48
CA GLY A 140 -6.59 20.29 -14.97
C GLY A 140 -5.28 19.65 -14.49
N LEU A 141 -5.18 18.31 -14.42
CA LEU A 141 -3.92 17.63 -14.13
C LEU A 141 -3.25 17.09 -15.40
N PRO A 142 -1.93 17.28 -15.56
CA PRO A 142 -1.22 16.87 -16.77
C PRO A 142 -0.97 15.36 -16.85
N LEU A 143 -1.17 14.63 -15.75
CA LEU A 143 -0.97 13.19 -15.66
C LEU A 143 -2.10 12.53 -14.88
N PRO A 144 -2.52 11.32 -15.26
CA PRO A 144 -3.56 10.58 -14.55
C PRO A 144 -3.10 10.21 -13.13
N ILE A 145 -4.07 9.97 -12.25
CA ILE A 145 -3.86 9.50 -10.88
C ILE A 145 -4.19 8.01 -10.81
N LYS A 146 -3.25 7.24 -10.27
CA LYS A 146 -3.42 5.84 -9.90
C LYS A 146 -3.67 5.73 -8.40
N ALA A 147 -4.73 5.00 -8.03
CA ALA A 147 -5.05 4.64 -6.67
C ALA A 147 -5.22 3.12 -6.55
N VAL A 148 -4.87 2.60 -5.37
CA VAL A 148 -5.23 1.26 -4.92
C VAL A 148 -5.93 1.45 -3.58
N SER A 149 -7.19 1.07 -3.52
CA SER A 149 -8.02 1.19 -2.33
C SER A 149 -8.18 -0.18 -1.68
N ASP A 150 -7.77 -0.32 -0.42
CA ASP A 150 -7.82 -1.59 0.30
C ASP A 150 -9.24 -2.17 0.32
N LEU A 151 -10.23 -1.33 0.66
CA LEU A 151 -11.64 -1.73 0.71
C LEU A 151 -12.56 -0.58 0.28
N VAL A 152 -13.46 -0.88 -0.65
CA VAL A 152 -14.54 0.01 -1.10
C VAL A 152 -15.86 -0.56 -0.58
N VAL A 153 -16.63 0.24 0.14
CA VAL A 153 -17.85 -0.21 0.82
C VAL A 153 -19.01 0.73 0.52
N ALA A 154 -20.24 0.23 0.58
CA ALA A 154 -21.41 1.10 0.51
C ALA A 154 -21.41 2.04 1.73
N SER A 155 -21.61 3.34 1.49
CA SER A 155 -21.62 4.31 2.56
C SER A 155 -22.81 4.07 3.49
N ARG A 156 -22.58 4.20 4.79
CA ARG A 156 -23.67 4.15 5.79
C ARG A 156 -24.30 5.51 6.04
N VAL A 157 -23.65 6.58 5.60
CA VAL A 157 -24.08 7.97 5.84
C VAL A 157 -24.96 8.46 4.70
N GLU A 158 -24.56 8.18 3.45
CA GLU A 158 -25.27 8.66 2.27
C GLU A 158 -25.64 7.49 1.34
N LYS A 159 -26.93 7.37 1.06
CA LYS A 159 -27.47 6.30 0.21
C LYS A 159 -27.00 6.48 -1.23
N GLY A 160 -26.36 5.46 -1.79
CA GLY A 160 -25.84 5.48 -3.17
C GLY A 160 -24.38 5.92 -3.27
N SER A 161 -23.79 6.40 -2.17
CA SER A 161 -22.37 6.76 -2.09
C SER A 161 -21.50 5.59 -1.64
N VAL A 162 -20.19 5.73 -1.82
CA VAL A 162 -19.18 4.74 -1.42
C VAL A 162 -18.19 5.35 -0.43
N ASP A 163 -17.81 4.58 0.59
CA ASP A 163 -16.72 4.93 1.50
C ASP A 163 -15.48 4.11 1.15
N ILE A 164 -14.29 4.72 1.28
CA ILE A 164 -13.00 4.03 1.17
C ILE A 164 -12.48 3.77 2.57
N VAL A 165 -12.18 2.50 2.86
CA VAL A 165 -11.55 2.10 4.12
C VAL A 165 -10.10 1.71 3.81
N ASP A 166 -9.18 2.47 4.37
CA ASP A 166 -7.73 2.24 4.29
C ASP A 166 -7.26 1.62 5.63
N HIS A 167 -6.72 0.40 5.57
CA HIS A 167 -6.27 -0.33 6.75
C HIS A 167 -4.84 0.07 7.07
N LYS A 168 -4.63 0.68 8.23
CA LYS A 168 -3.28 0.97 8.73
C LYS A 168 -2.91 0.05 9.88
N PHE A 169 -1.84 -0.71 9.69
CA PHE A 169 -1.23 -1.52 10.73
C PHE A 169 -0.13 -0.71 11.42
N VAL A 170 -0.24 -0.54 12.73
CA VAL A 170 0.80 0.05 13.56
C VAL A 170 1.55 -1.11 14.23
N ALA A 171 2.84 -1.22 13.93
CA ALA A 171 3.76 -2.21 14.51
C ALA A 171 4.79 -1.50 15.40
#